data_AF-M2T058-F1
#
_entry.id   AF-M2T058-F1
#
_cell.length_a   1.000
_cell.length_b   1.000
_cell.length_c   1.000
_cell.angle_alpha   90.00
_cell.angle_beta   90.00
_cell.angle_gamma   90.00
#
_symmetry.space_group_name_H-M   'P 1'
#
loop_
_entity.id
_entity.type
_entity.pdbx_description
1 polymer ?
#
loop_
_entity_poly.entity_id
_entity_poly.type
_entity_poly.pdbx_seq_one_letter_code
_entity_poly.pdbx_strand_id
1 'polypeptide(L)'
;MIQDSGPARFMTALLSAFFITSATFLPFVVKSTVASPLAIPQPNPYAGPEPRPLPNPQAGLPLVDGLYPDPEPCRGNCSWIHDPSIWYEDGTYWRFSTSGNIAVATAPSLGGPWRYEGALLQNGTSILVVDGQDIWAPSVTKRGDTYYCHYSVSRFGLQNSLIGVATSRSLEPGSWQDHGSVGLPLSHKYNLIDPFVFQETPGSPIFFTFGSFWQDIFQVELFPDDDITAFGDWAYQNGRIINIIRNDTKNALVVEGAIMYKEKDFYYLFYSVGHCCRTPETGLASDNQVYHVVVCRSETPKGPFYDRSGRSCLEANGGTTILASHGDVYAPGGQGVMVHPENGRTVMYYHYVRPSVGYGANDFFFGYNYLDWEDGWPVVAVA
;
A
#
# COMPACT_ATOMS: atom_id res chain seq x y z
N MET A 1 -60.53 12.67 2.74
CA MET A 1 -60.35 11.42 1.98
C MET A 1 -58.85 11.25 1.82
N ILE A 2 -58.10 10.63 2.75
CA ILE A 2 -58.14 9.26 3.30
C ILE A 2 -58.10 8.19 2.20
N GLN A 3 -56.95 7.51 2.14
CA GLN A 3 -56.61 6.11 1.76
C GLN A 3 -55.21 6.15 1.14
N ASP A 4 -54.11 5.68 1.73
CA ASP A 4 -53.81 4.54 2.62
C ASP A 4 -54.14 3.16 2.03
N SER A 5 -53.11 2.51 1.47
CA SER A 5 -52.92 1.07 1.27
C SER A 5 -51.46 0.90 0.83
N GLY A 6 -50.56 0.09 1.39
CA GLY A 6 -50.60 -1.03 2.33
C GLY A 6 -49.41 -1.94 1.92
N PRO A 7 -48.55 -2.43 2.84
CA PRO A 7 -47.31 -3.13 2.49
C PRO A 7 -47.53 -4.64 2.29
N ALA A 8 -46.97 -5.21 1.23
CA ALA A 8 -46.99 -6.64 0.98
C ALA A 8 -45.87 -7.37 1.76
N ARG A 9 -46.29 -8.20 2.72
CA ARG A 9 -45.48 -9.22 3.40
C ARG A 9 -45.33 -10.44 2.48
N PHE A 10 -44.16 -11.07 2.46
CA PHE A 10 -44.03 -12.47 2.06
C PHE A 10 -43.28 -13.26 3.14
N MET A 11 -43.89 -14.38 3.52
CA MET A 11 -43.54 -15.22 4.65
C MET A 11 -42.41 -16.21 4.33
N THR A 12 -41.65 -16.49 5.39
CA THR A 12 -40.79 -17.63 5.65
C THR A 12 -41.50 -18.97 5.50
N ALA A 13 -40.83 -19.98 4.92
CA ALA A 13 -41.20 -21.39 5.05
C ALA A 13 -39.96 -22.22 5.40
N LEU A 14 -39.95 -22.76 6.63
CA LEU A 14 -39.09 -23.84 7.12
C LEU A 14 -39.83 -25.18 6.98
N LEU A 15 -39.17 -26.22 6.47
CA LEU A 15 -39.37 -27.67 6.73
C LEU A 15 -38.28 -28.39 5.89
N SER A 16 -37.66 -29.53 6.20
CA SER A 16 -37.50 -30.42 7.35
C SER A 16 -36.49 -31.50 6.89
N ALA A 17 -35.77 -32.11 7.82
CA ALA A 17 -34.70 -33.08 7.59
C ALA A 17 -35.15 -34.44 7.02
N PHE A 18 -34.21 -35.17 6.38
CA PHE A 18 -34.13 -36.63 6.44
C PHE A 18 -32.68 -37.14 6.36
N PHE A 19 -32.32 -38.02 7.30
CA PHE A 19 -31.10 -38.81 7.37
C PHE A 19 -31.10 -39.94 6.33
N ILE A 20 -29.96 -40.18 5.65
CA ILE A 20 -29.61 -41.52 5.15
C ILE A 20 -28.11 -41.78 5.41
N THR A 21 -27.87 -42.88 6.11
CA THR A 21 -26.60 -43.55 6.39
C THR A 21 -26.04 -44.27 5.16
N SER A 22 -24.72 -44.27 4.97
CA SER A 22 -23.96 -45.51 4.69
C SER A 22 -22.45 -45.27 4.65
N ALA A 23 -21.75 -46.08 5.44
CA ALA A 23 -20.31 -46.21 5.50
C ALA A 23 -19.77 -46.91 4.25
N THR A 24 -18.59 -46.51 3.79
CA THR A 24 -17.70 -47.37 3.00
C THR A 24 -16.26 -47.21 3.49
N PHE A 25 -15.72 -48.34 3.95
CA PHE A 25 -14.32 -48.55 4.32
C PHE A 25 -13.43 -48.45 3.07
N LEU A 26 -12.30 -47.75 3.20
CA LEU A 26 -11.15 -47.86 2.29
C LEU A 26 -9.92 -48.26 3.11
N PRO A 27 -9.15 -49.29 2.68
CA PRO A 27 -8.02 -49.79 3.43
C PRO A 27 -6.80 -48.88 3.26
N PHE A 28 -6.19 -48.54 4.40
CA PHE A 28 -4.85 -47.97 4.49
C PHE A 28 -3.83 -48.98 3.97
N VAL A 29 -3.13 -48.65 2.88
CA VAL A 29 -1.89 -49.32 2.47
C VAL A 29 -0.73 -48.48 2.96
N VAL A 30 -0.09 -48.92 4.03
CA VAL A 30 1.20 -48.40 4.48
C VAL A 30 2.28 -49.01 3.59
N LYS A 31 2.87 -48.21 2.69
CA LYS A 31 4.14 -48.55 2.06
C LYS A 31 5.27 -48.07 2.96
N SER A 32 5.99 -49.02 3.55
CA SER A 32 7.30 -48.80 4.15
C SER A 32 8.31 -48.50 3.05
N THR A 33 8.89 -47.30 3.06
CA THR A 33 10.07 -46.98 2.26
C THR A 33 11.33 -47.17 3.11
N VAL A 34 12.24 -47.98 2.58
CA VAL A 34 13.57 -48.26 3.11
C VAL A 34 14.39 -46.98 3.03
N ALA A 35 14.99 -46.56 4.15
CA ALA A 35 15.90 -45.44 4.21
C ALA A 35 17.13 -45.70 3.33
N SER A 36 17.37 -44.82 2.36
CA SER A 36 18.67 -44.74 1.69
C SER A 36 19.64 -43.95 2.58
N PRO A 37 20.92 -44.33 2.67
CA PRO A 37 21.89 -43.59 3.46
C PRO A 37 22.07 -42.17 2.88
N LEU A 38 21.90 -41.18 3.77
CA LEU A 38 22.15 -39.77 3.49
C LEU A 38 23.59 -39.57 3.01
N ALA A 39 23.75 -38.90 1.88
CA ALA A 39 25.04 -38.33 1.48
C ALA A 39 25.44 -37.26 2.52
N ILE A 40 26.62 -37.40 3.10
CA ILE A 40 27.21 -36.40 4.01
C ILE A 40 27.57 -35.17 3.18
N PRO A 41 26.96 -33.98 3.43
CA PRO A 41 27.38 -32.75 2.79
C PRO A 41 28.79 -32.39 3.27
N GLN A 42 29.71 -32.11 2.34
CA GLN A 42 31.01 -31.53 2.66
C GLN A 42 30.79 -30.11 3.24
N PRO A 43 31.50 -29.71 4.31
CA PRO A 43 31.31 -28.40 4.94
C PRO A 43 31.68 -27.26 3.98
N ASN A 44 30.79 -26.27 3.87
CA ASN A 44 31.01 -25.02 3.16
C ASN A 44 32.06 -24.17 3.91
N PRO A 45 33.20 -23.80 3.29
CA PRO A 45 34.26 -23.03 3.94
C PRO A 45 33.89 -21.57 4.26
N TYR A 46 32.65 -21.14 4.00
CA TYR A 46 32.14 -19.79 4.31
C TYR A 46 31.05 -19.74 5.38
N ALA A 47 30.87 -20.79 6.19
CA ALA A 47 29.96 -20.74 7.34
C ALA A 47 30.55 -19.86 8.46
N GLY A 48 30.03 -18.65 8.61
CA GLY A 48 30.20 -17.84 9.83
C GLY A 48 29.58 -18.53 11.05
N PRO A 49 29.80 -18.02 12.28
CA PRO A 49 29.30 -18.65 13.50
C PRO A 49 27.79 -18.84 13.46
N GLU A 50 27.31 -19.96 14.01
CA GLU A 50 25.88 -20.32 14.06
C GLU A 50 25.02 -19.14 14.56
N PRO A 51 23.90 -18.81 13.88
CA PRO A 51 22.98 -17.81 14.38
C PRO A 51 22.41 -18.28 15.72
N ARG A 52 22.49 -17.42 16.74
CA ARG A 52 21.68 -17.60 17.96
C ARG A 52 20.20 -17.67 17.56
N PRO A 53 19.37 -18.50 18.22
CA PRO A 53 17.93 -18.50 17.97
C PRO A 53 17.39 -17.08 18.15
N LEU A 54 16.87 -16.50 17.08
CA LEU A 54 16.24 -15.19 17.13
C LEU A 54 14.84 -15.32 17.77
N PRO A 55 14.41 -14.33 18.56
CA PRO A 55 13.08 -14.34 19.15
C PRO A 55 11.98 -14.31 18.08
N ASN A 56 10.85 -14.91 18.42
CA ASN A 56 9.63 -15.01 17.61
C ASN A 56 9.14 -13.60 17.16
N PRO A 57 8.85 -13.35 15.87
CA PRO A 57 8.40 -12.04 15.35
C PRO A 57 7.01 -11.59 15.83
N GLN A 58 6.32 -12.40 16.64
CA GLN A 58 5.08 -12.01 17.34
C GLN A 58 5.32 -11.21 18.62
N ALA A 59 6.57 -11.02 19.04
CA ALA A 59 6.87 -9.94 19.98
C ALA A 59 6.75 -8.62 19.21
N GLY A 60 5.64 -7.91 19.43
CA GLY A 60 5.51 -6.53 18.95
C GLY A 60 6.78 -5.76 19.30
N LEU A 61 7.28 -4.98 18.34
CA LEU A 61 8.27 -3.97 18.69
C LEU A 61 7.59 -3.08 19.74
N PRO A 62 8.12 -2.98 20.97
CA PRO A 62 7.59 -2.04 21.93
C PRO A 62 7.63 -0.63 21.31
N LEU A 63 6.77 0.28 21.77
CA LEU A 63 6.98 1.71 21.60
C LEU A 63 8.39 2.02 22.16
N VAL A 64 9.40 2.10 21.30
CA VAL A 64 10.75 2.48 21.71
C VAL A 64 10.90 3.96 21.43
N ASP A 65 10.59 4.77 22.43
CA ASP A 65 10.95 6.19 22.39
C ASP A 65 12.45 6.34 22.08
N GLY A 66 12.77 7.18 21.10
CA GLY A 66 14.14 7.46 20.66
C GLY A 66 14.72 6.54 19.59
N LEU A 67 13.96 5.57 19.05
CA LEU A 67 14.42 4.77 17.91
C LEU A 67 14.26 5.49 16.56
N TYR A 68 13.23 6.33 16.43
CA TYR A 68 12.93 7.09 15.23
C TYR A 68 12.97 8.59 15.52
N PRO A 69 13.46 9.42 14.60
CA PRO A 69 13.38 10.87 14.73
C PRO A 69 11.97 11.36 14.44
N ASP A 70 11.58 12.45 15.09
CA ASP A 70 10.32 13.15 14.81
C ASP A 70 10.26 13.60 13.32
N PRO A 71 9.06 13.77 12.73
CA PRO A 71 8.92 14.27 11.37
C PRO A 71 9.50 15.67 11.22
N GLU A 72 10.06 15.96 10.05
CA GLU A 72 10.52 17.30 9.71
C GLU A 72 9.37 18.34 9.74
N PRO A 73 9.65 19.62 10.04
CA PRO A 73 8.60 20.62 10.18
C PRO A 73 7.75 20.78 8.93
N CYS A 74 6.42 20.78 9.13
CA CYS A 74 5.43 21.12 8.11
C CYS A 74 4.71 22.43 8.47
N ARG A 75 4.58 23.34 7.51
CA ARG A 75 3.86 24.62 7.65
C ARG A 75 2.71 24.72 6.65
N GLY A 76 1.65 25.45 7.00
CA GLY A 76 0.48 25.65 6.14
C GLY A 76 -0.54 24.52 6.27
N ASN A 77 -1.11 24.05 5.16
CA ASN A 77 -2.05 22.93 5.13
C ASN A 77 -1.30 21.61 5.41
N CYS A 78 -1.20 21.24 6.68
CA CYS A 78 -0.49 20.03 7.14
C CYS A 78 -1.38 19.02 7.85
N SER A 79 -2.64 19.35 8.11
CA SER A 79 -3.64 18.45 8.70
C SER A 79 -4.70 18.05 7.67
N TRP A 80 -5.50 17.04 8.00
CA TRP A 80 -6.44 16.37 7.12
C TRP A 80 -5.76 15.73 5.90
N ILE A 81 -4.58 15.14 6.11
CA ILE A 81 -3.79 14.51 5.06
C ILE A 81 -3.76 13.01 5.28
N HIS A 82 -4.19 12.26 4.27
CA HIS A 82 -4.17 10.81 4.24
C HIS A 82 -3.66 10.36 2.86
N ASP A 83 -2.86 9.29 2.82
CA ASP A 83 -2.17 8.76 1.62
C ASP A 83 -1.61 9.84 0.68
N PRO A 84 -0.67 10.68 1.14
CA PRO A 84 -0.11 11.72 0.30
C PRO A 84 0.68 11.12 -0.87
N SER A 85 0.66 11.80 -2.02
CA SER A 85 1.57 11.61 -3.16
C SER A 85 2.17 12.96 -3.52
N ILE A 86 3.49 13.03 -3.65
CA ILE A 86 4.23 14.26 -3.91
C ILE A 86 4.81 14.23 -5.31
N TRP A 87 4.62 15.31 -6.05
CA TRP A 87 5.32 15.60 -7.31
C TRP A 87 6.07 16.92 -7.19
N TYR A 88 7.25 17.00 -7.81
CA TYR A 88 7.99 18.26 -7.92
C TYR A 88 8.12 18.66 -9.39
N GLU A 89 7.73 19.88 -9.72
CA GLU A 89 7.84 20.45 -11.07
C GLU A 89 8.20 21.93 -10.96
N ASP A 90 9.21 22.37 -11.71
CA ASP A 90 9.55 23.79 -11.91
C ASP A 90 9.57 24.64 -10.63
N GLY A 91 10.20 24.14 -9.56
CA GLY A 91 10.31 24.86 -8.30
C GLY A 91 9.10 24.74 -7.37
N THR A 92 8.09 23.96 -7.74
CA THR A 92 6.85 23.78 -6.99
C THR A 92 6.68 22.32 -6.57
N TYR A 93 6.44 22.11 -5.28
CA TYR A 93 5.95 20.83 -4.78
C TYR A 93 4.43 20.80 -4.86
N TRP A 94 3.91 19.69 -5.35
CA TRP A 94 2.50 19.36 -5.45
C TRP A 94 2.21 18.18 -4.53
N ARG A 95 1.21 18.29 -3.67
CA ARG A 95 0.71 17.19 -2.86
C ARG A 95 -0.71 16.86 -3.29
N PHE A 96 -0.93 15.58 -3.55
CA PHE A 96 -2.22 14.97 -3.82
C PHE A 96 -2.53 14.06 -2.63
N SER A 97 -3.70 14.15 -2.03
CA SER A 97 -4.05 13.31 -0.88
C SER A 97 -5.48 12.80 -0.96
N THR A 98 -5.74 11.68 -0.30
CA THR A 98 -7.07 11.11 -0.11
C THR A 98 -8.07 12.17 0.33
N SER A 99 -9.31 11.96 -0.10
CA SER A 99 -10.50 12.75 0.18
C SER A 99 -10.73 14.01 -0.64
N GLY A 100 -12.01 14.39 -0.74
CA GLY A 100 -12.45 15.60 -1.42
C GLY A 100 -12.20 15.56 -2.94
N ASN A 101 -12.40 14.39 -3.57
CA ASN A 101 -12.05 14.15 -4.97
C ASN A 101 -10.55 14.37 -5.29
N ILE A 102 -9.72 13.90 -4.36
CA ILE A 102 -8.26 14.13 -4.26
C ILE A 102 -7.94 15.60 -4.00
N ALA A 103 -7.58 15.92 -2.76
CA ALA A 103 -7.14 17.25 -2.37
C ALA A 103 -5.76 17.56 -2.96
N VAL A 104 -5.65 18.72 -3.62
CA VAL A 104 -4.40 19.24 -4.19
C VAL A 104 -3.89 20.40 -3.34
N ALA A 105 -2.60 20.37 -3.01
CA ALA A 105 -1.92 21.49 -2.36
C ALA A 105 -0.56 21.76 -3.01
N THR A 106 -0.10 23.01 -2.97
CA THR A 106 1.23 23.40 -3.47
C THR A 106 2.10 23.98 -2.36
N ALA A 107 3.42 23.86 -2.52
CA ALA A 107 4.39 24.51 -1.64
C ALA A 107 5.70 24.86 -2.38
N PRO A 108 6.43 25.88 -1.92
CA PRO A 108 7.76 26.20 -2.44
C PRO A 108 8.85 25.26 -1.89
N SER A 109 8.56 24.52 -0.82
CA SER A 109 9.46 23.53 -0.22
C SER A 109 8.66 22.38 0.37
N LEU A 110 9.27 21.22 0.59
CA LEU A 110 8.59 20.07 1.18
C LEU A 110 8.04 20.36 2.60
N GLY A 111 8.73 21.23 3.36
CA GLY A 111 8.29 21.74 4.67
C GLY A 111 7.23 22.86 4.60
N GLY A 112 6.76 23.21 3.39
CA GLY A 112 5.75 24.24 3.19
C GLY A 112 6.30 25.67 3.06
N PRO A 113 5.45 26.70 3.20
CA PRO A 113 4.03 26.58 3.56
C PRO A 113 3.21 25.92 2.44
N TRP A 114 2.47 24.87 2.79
CA TRP A 114 1.50 24.23 1.91
C TRP A 114 0.22 25.05 1.80
N ARG A 115 -0.26 25.27 0.58
CA ARG A 115 -1.51 25.96 0.25
C ARG A 115 -2.44 25.00 -0.47
N TYR A 116 -3.66 24.85 0.03
CA TYR A 116 -4.70 24.06 -0.64
C TYR A 116 -5.17 24.78 -1.92
N GLU A 117 -5.25 24.05 -3.04
CA GLU A 117 -5.62 24.59 -4.36
C GLU A 117 -7.01 24.11 -4.83
N GLY A 118 -7.57 23.08 -4.21
CA GLY A 118 -8.85 22.50 -4.61
C GLY A 118 -8.78 20.99 -4.83
N ALA A 119 -9.81 20.45 -5.49
CA ALA A 119 -9.90 19.04 -5.86
C ALA A 119 -9.26 18.78 -7.23
N LEU A 120 -8.62 17.62 -7.39
CA LEU A 120 -8.13 17.13 -8.69
C LEU A 120 -9.30 16.94 -9.65
N LEU A 121 -10.32 16.18 -9.22
CA LEU A 121 -11.56 15.96 -9.98
C LEU A 121 -12.70 16.83 -9.44
N GLN A 122 -12.84 18.05 -9.96
CA GLN A 122 -13.85 19.01 -9.49
C GLN A 122 -15.30 18.51 -9.63
N ASN A 123 -15.55 17.62 -10.60
CA ASN A 123 -16.86 17.02 -10.83
C ASN A 123 -16.97 15.57 -10.30
N GLY A 124 -15.97 15.11 -9.54
CA GLY A 124 -15.85 13.71 -9.14
C GLY A 124 -15.39 12.77 -10.27
N THR A 125 -15.19 11.50 -9.91
CA THR A 125 -14.89 10.43 -10.86
C THR A 125 -16.15 9.96 -11.61
N SER A 126 -15.97 9.51 -12.85
CA SER A 126 -17.00 8.83 -13.63
C SER A 126 -17.30 7.40 -13.15
N ILE A 127 -16.43 6.84 -12.31
CA ILE A 127 -16.60 5.50 -11.74
C ILE A 127 -17.63 5.55 -10.61
N LEU A 128 -18.61 4.65 -10.63
CA LEU A 128 -19.55 4.48 -9.51
C LEU A 128 -19.42 3.07 -8.91
N VAL A 129 -18.90 3.00 -7.70
CA VAL A 129 -18.82 1.79 -6.85
C VAL A 129 -19.92 1.83 -5.79
N VAL A 130 -20.10 2.96 -5.09
CA VAL A 130 -21.18 3.18 -4.12
C VAL A 130 -21.65 4.64 -4.13
N ASP A 131 -22.89 4.87 -3.72
CA ASP A 131 -23.42 6.22 -3.53
C ASP A 131 -22.62 6.98 -2.46
N GLY A 132 -22.31 8.25 -2.73
CA GLY A 132 -21.56 9.10 -1.81
C GLY A 132 -20.11 8.67 -1.57
N GLN A 133 -19.54 7.88 -2.49
CA GLN A 133 -18.12 7.52 -2.46
C GLN A 133 -17.21 8.76 -2.47
N ASP A 134 -16.02 8.57 -1.93
CA ASP A 134 -14.87 9.46 -2.08
C ASP A 134 -13.74 8.65 -2.74
N ILE A 135 -12.68 9.32 -3.20
CA ILE A 135 -11.55 8.67 -3.87
C ILE A 135 -10.25 8.86 -3.11
N TRP A 136 -9.40 7.83 -3.13
CA TRP A 136 -8.31 7.64 -2.18
C TRP A 136 -6.98 7.30 -2.85
N ALA A 137 -5.90 7.38 -2.07
CA ALA A 137 -4.55 6.92 -2.39
C ALA A 137 -4.11 7.31 -3.81
N PRO A 138 -4.03 8.61 -4.12
CA PRO A 138 -3.57 9.06 -5.42
C PRO A 138 -2.10 8.66 -5.64
N SER A 139 -1.73 8.33 -6.87
CA SER A 139 -0.34 8.18 -7.29
C SER A 139 -0.10 8.95 -8.58
N VAL A 140 0.76 9.98 -8.50
CA VAL A 140 1.07 10.84 -9.64
C VAL A 140 2.39 10.44 -10.31
N THR A 141 2.34 10.32 -11.64
CA THR A 141 3.52 10.13 -12.49
C THR A 141 3.46 11.02 -13.73
N LYS A 142 4.60 11.19 -14.41
CA LYS A 142 4.69 11.94 -15.67
C LYS A 142 5.25 11.05 -16.76
N ARG A 143 4.62 11.04 -17.94
CA ARG A 143 5.12 10.37 -19.16
C ARG A 143 5.01 11.32 -20.34
N GLY A 144 6.16 11.64 -20.94
CA GLY A 144 6.28 12.77 -21.85
C GLY A 144 5.80 14.07 -21.17
N ASP A 145 4.93 14.81 -21.85
CA ASP A 145 4.35 16.04 -21.30
C ASP A 145 3.00 15.81 -20.58
N THR A 146 2.65 14.57 -20.24
CA THR A 146 1.37 14.22 -19.60
C THR A 146 1.60 13.75 -18.17
N TYR A 147 0.87 14.33 -17.23
CA TYR A 147 0.75 13.82 -15.87
C TYR A 147 -0.42 12.85 -15.80
N TYR A 148 -0.22 11.76 -15.05
CA TYR A 148 -1.23 10.74 -14.76
C TYR A 148 -1.40 10.71 -13.24
N CYS A 149 -2.65 10.69 -12.77
CA CYS A 149 -3.00 10.42 -11.40
C CYS A 149 -3.90 9.19 -11.37
N HIS A 150 -3.35 8.06 -10.93
CA HIS A 150 -4.15 6.88 -10.59
C HIS A 150 -4.74 7.07 -9.20
N TYR A 151 -5.97 6.61 -8.99
CA TYR A 151 -6.68 6.78 -7.72
C TYR A 151 -7.61 5.59 -7.45
N SER A 152 -7.95 5.40 -6.17
CA SER A 152 -8.80 4.33 -5.70
C SER A 152 -10.25 4.77 -5.57
N VAL A 153 -11.18 3.90 -5.94
CA VAL A 153 -12.63 4.10 -5.76
C VAL A 153 -13.18 2.94 -4.95
N SER A 154 -13.56 3.20 -3.70
CA SER A 154 -13.93 2.14 -2.77
C SER A 154 -14.80 2.65 -1.60
N ARG A 155 -15.08 1.74 -0.65
CA ARG A 155 -15.70 2.00 0.65
C ARG A 155 -15.05 1.08 1.69
N PHE A 156 -14.87 1.58 2.92
CA PHE A 156 -14.23 0.79 3.98
C PHE A 156 -14.86 -0.60 4.13
N GLY A 157 -13.99 -1.63 4.12
CA GLY A 157 -14.39 -3.04 4.23
C GLY A 157 -14.96 -3.68 2.95
N LEU A 158 -14.99 -2.96 1.83
CA LEU A 158 -15.45 -3.48 0.54
C LEU A 158 -14.27 -3.99 -0.31
N GLN A 159 -14.46 -5.14 -0.98
CA GLN A 159 -13.49 -5.67 -1.97
C GLN A 159 -13.78 -5.23 -3.40
N ASN A 160 -15.04 -4.91 -3.71
CA ASN A 160 -15.48 -4.52 -5.05
C ASN A 160 -15.08 -3.07 -5.34
N SER A 161 -13.78 -2.79 -5.28
CA SER A 161 -13.16 -1.50 -5.57
C SER A 161 -12.75 -1.44 -7.04
N LEU A 162 -12.45 -0.23 -7.52
CA LEU A 162 -11.88 0.01 -8.83
C LEU A 162 -10.75 1.03 -8.73
N ILE A 163 -9.79 0.94 -9.65
CA ILE A 163 -8.73 1.93 -9.82
C ILE A 163 -9.06 2.77 -11.04
N GLY A 164 -9.15 4.08 -10.86
CA GLY A 164 -9.32 5.05 -11.92
C GLY A 164 -8.03 5.76 -12.29
N VAL A 165 -8.09 6.55 -13.36
CA VAL A 165 -6.97 7.38 -13.80
C VAL A 165 -7.47 8.69 -14.40
N ALA A 166 -6.80 9.78 -14.02
CA ALA A 166 -7.00 11.09 -14.63
C ALA A 166 -5.68 11.61 -15.22
N THR A 167 -5.75 12.45 -16.25
CA THR A 167 -4.56 13.06 -16.86
C THR A 167 -4.62 14.58 -16.89
N SER A 168 -3.46 15.23 -16.78
CA SER A 168 -3.33 16.67 -16.92
C SER A 168 -2.04 17.04 -17.69
N ARG A 169 -1.99 18.25 -18.24
CA ARG A 169 -0.78 18.86 -18.81
C ARG A 169 -0.11 19.88 -17.87
N SER A 170 -0.75 20.23 -16.76
CA SER A 170 -0.31 21.33 -15.88
C SER A 170 -0.40 21.07 -14.37
N LEU A 171 -0.90 19.90 -13.93
CA LEU A 171 -1.16 19.53 -12.52
C LEU A 171 -2.26 20.34 -11.81
N GLU A 172 -2.59 21.54 -12.31
CA GLU A 172 -3.60 22.45 -11.76
C GLU A 172 -5.00 21.81 -11.61
N PRO A 173 -5.73 22.06 -10.50
CA PRO A 173 -7.16 21.78 -10.41
C PRO A 173 -7.94 22.31 -11.63
N GLY A 174 -8.88 21.51 -12.13
CA GLY A 174 -9.67 21.85 -13.32
C GLY A 174 -8.99 21.55 -14.67
N SER A 175 -7.69 21.21 -14.69
CA SER A 175 -7.00 20.74 -15.89
C SER A 175 -7.06 19.21 -16.08
N TRP A 176 -7.53 18.49 -15.07
CA TRP A 176 -7.56 17.03 -15.05
C TRP A 176 -8.76 16.46 -15.82
N GLN A 177 -8.48 15.56 -16.75
CA GLN A 177 -9.48 14.77 -17.47
C GLN A 177 -9.54 13.38 -16.86
N ASP A 178 -10.72 12.97 -16.39
CA ASP A 178 -10.98 11.61 -15.94
C ASP A 178 -11.15 10.64 -17.12
N HIS A 179 -10.52 9.47 -17.04
CA HIS A 179 -10.62 8.39 -18.05
C HIS A 179 -11.38 7.16 -17.54
N GLY A 180 -11.89 7.20 -16.31
CA GLY A 180 -12.58 6.07 -15.70
C GLY A 180 -11.61 4.97 -15.29
N SER A 181 -12.09 3.72 -15.31
CA SER A 181 -11.37 2.55 -14.78
C SER A 181 -10.21 2.11 -15.69
N VAL A 182 -9.09 1.71 -15.08
CA VAL A 182 -7.95 1.09 -15.79
C VAL A 182 -8.27 -0.31 -16.34
N GLY A 183 -9.45 -0.86 -16.02
CA GLY A 183 -9.95 -2.13 -16.56
C GLY A 183 -9.39 -3.39 -15.89
N LEU A 184 -8.80 -3.29 -14.69
CA LEU A 184 -8.37 -4.48 -13.95
C LEU A 184 -9.60 -5.29 -13.50
N PRO A 185 -9.62 -6.62 -13.68
CA PRO A 185 -10.79 -7.42 -13.32
C PRO A 185 -10.87 -7.64 -11.82
N LEU A 186 -12.09 -7.70 -11.30
CA LEU A 186 -12.36 -8.09 -9.91
C LEU A 186 -11.90 -9.54 -9.66
N SER A 187 -11.43 -9.80 -8.44
CA SER A 187 -10.94 -11.11 -8.02
C SER A 187 -11.13 -11.29 -6.52
N HIS A 188 -11.35 -12.52 -6.08
CA HIS A 188 -11.35 -12.85 -4.64
C HIS A 188 -9.96 -12.73 -4.00
N LYS A 189 -8.89 -12.64 -4.81
CA LYS A 189 -7.50 -12.63 -4.34
C LYS A 189 -7.01 -11.26 -3.89
N TYR A 190 -7.54 -10.18 -4.44
CA TYR A 190 -7.01 -8.83 -4.23
C TYR A 190 -8.12 -7.80 -4.12
N ASN A 191 -7.76 -6.63 -3.60
CA ASN A 191 -8.57 -5.42 -3.69
C ASN A 191 -7.95 -4.47 -4.72
N LEU A 192 -8.77 -3.77 -5.49
CA LEU A 192 -8.30 -2.79 -6.48
C LEU A 192 -8.24 -1.39 -5.86
N ILE A 193 -7.25 -1.17 -4.98
CA ILE A 193 -6.92 0.13 -4.38
C ILE A 193 -5.39 0.28 -4.29
N ASP A 194 -4.95 1.46 -3.84
CA ASP A 194 -3.55 1.84 -3.61
C ASP A 194 -2.64 1.68 -4.84
N PRO A 195 -3.00 2.29 -5.98
CA PRO A 195 -2.21 2.20 -7.19
C PRO A 195 -0.85 2.89 -7.04
N PHE A 196 0.19 2.30 -7.62
CA PHE A 196 1.48 2.93 -7.79
C PHE A 196 2.11 2.55 -9.13
N VAL A 197 2.76 3.50 -9.81
CA VAL A 197 3.40 3.26 -11.10
C VAL A 197 4.89 3.52 -11.00
N PHE A 198 5.68 2.49 -11.29
CA PHE A 198 7.14 2.58 -11.38
C PHE A 198 7.62 2.34 -12.80
N GLN A 199 8.46 3.24 -13.31
CA GLN A 199 9.19 3.07 -14.55
C GLN A 199 10.59 3.67 -14.36
N GLU A 200 11.63 2.85 -14.43
CA GLU A 200 12.99 3.29 -14.11
C GLU A 200 13.53 4.33 -15.10
N THR A 201 13.36 4.07 -16.39
CA THR A 201 13.68 4.99 -17.47
C THR A 201 12.59 4.90 -18.53
N PRO A 202 12.43 5.89 -19.42
CA PRO A 202 11.39 5.86 -20.45
C PRO A 202 11.36 4.60 -21.32
N GLY A 203 12.50 3.90 -21.48
CA GLY A 203 12.59 2.64 -22.23
C GLY A 203 12.44 1.37 -21.38
N SER A 204 12.28 1.48 -20.07
CA SER A 204 12.11 0.35 -19.16
C SER A 204 10.64 -0.10 -19.12
N PRO A 205 10.36 -1.39 -18.83
CA PRO A 205 9.01 -1.85 -18.54
C PRO A 205 8.37 -1.03 -17.42
N ILE A 206 7.05 -0.95 -17.45
CA ILE A 206 6.25 -0.27 -16.44
C ILE A 206 5.73 -1.30 -15.46
N PHE A 207 5.84 -0.99 -14.17
CA PHE A 207 5.33 -1.81 -13.08
C PHE A 207 4.21 -1.08 -12.37
N PHE A 208 2.99 -1.57 -12.55
CA PHE A 208 1.79 -1.06 -11.91
C PHE A 208 1.47 -1.92 -10.68
N THR A 209 1.70 -1.38 -9.48
CA THR A 209 1.47 -2.07 -8.21
C THR A 209 0.13 -1.62 -7.61
N PHE A 210 -0.58 -2.53 -6.95
CA PHE A 210 -1.84 -2.24 -6.27
C PHE A 210 -2.11 -3.29 -5.19
N GLY A 211 -3.05 -3.01 -4.29
CA GLY A 211 -3.57 -4.00 -3.35
C GLY A 211 -3.55 -3.56 -1.90
N SER A 212 -4.52 -4.10 -1.16
CA SER A 212 -4.71 -3.90 0.29
C SER A 212 -5.57 -5.06 0.80
N PHE A 213 -5.20 -5.68 1.94
CA PHE A 213 -5.83 -6.89 2.50
C PHE A 213 -5.82 -8.10 1.52
N TRP A 214 -6.62 -9.14 1.78
CA TRP A 214 -6.74 -10.36 0.98
C TRP A 214 -5.41 -11.09 0.76
N GLN A 215 -4.87 -11.10 -0.45
CA GLN A 215 -3.53 -11.63 -0.74
C GLN A 215 -2.52 -10.50 -0.96
N ASP A 216 -2.85 -9.32 -0.42
CA ASP A 216 -2.01 -8.15 -0.26
C ASP A 216 -1.61 -7.51 -1.59
N ILE A 217 -0.33 -7.48 -1.92
CA ILE A 217 0.19 -6.60 -2.99
C ILE A 217 0.38 -7.37 -4.30
N PHE A 218 -0.24 -6.85 -5.35
CA PHE A 218 -0.16 -7.34 -6.71
C PHE A 218 0.55 -6.35 -7.61
N GLN A 219 1.10 -6.85 -8.71
CA GLN A 219 1.80 -6.06 -9.70
C GLN A 219 1.44 -6.52 -11.10
N VAL A 220 1.36 -5.56 -12.02
CA VAL A 220 1.29 -5.77 -13.46
C VAL A 220 2.56 -5.25 -14.10
N GLU A 221 3.17 -6.06 -14.97
CA GLU A 221 4.19 -5.59 -15.90
C GLU A 221 3.56 -5.22 -17.24
N LEU A 222 3.81 -4.01 -17.69
CA LEU A 222 3.45 -3.48 -19.00
C LEU A 222 4.72 -3.14 -19.80
N PHE A 223 4.58 -3.01 -21.12
CA PHE A 223 5.67 -2.54 -21.98
C PHE A 223 5.93 -1.04 -21.78
N PRO A 224 7.12 -0.52 -22.17
CA PRO A 224 7.54 0.85 -21.87
C PRO A 224 6.60 1.95 -22.38
N ASP A 225 5.92 1.70 -23.50
CA ASP A 225 5.05 2.66 -24.18
C ASP A 225 3.55 2.31 -24.07
N ASP A 226 3.20 1.31 -23.25
CA ASP A 226 1.80 0.90 -23.08
C ASP A 226 0.98 2.03 -22.48
N ASP A 227 -0.29 2.10 -22.86
CA ASP A 227 -1.26 3.02 -22.31
C ASP A 227 -1.59 2.64 -20.86
N ILE A 228 -1.30 3.54 -19.91
CA ILE A 228 -1.60 3.34 -18.49
C ILE A 228 -2.99 3.87 -18.10
N THR A 229 -3.82 4.29 -19.07
CA THR A 229 -5.21 4.67 -18.85
C THR A 229 -6.19 3.49 -18.91
N ALA A 230 -5.89 2.47 -19.72
CA ALA A 230 -6.74 1.27 -19.87
C ALA A 230 -5.91 0.06 -20.31
N PHE A 231 -5.44 -0.75 -19.36
CA PHE A 231 -4.56 -1.91 -19.64
C PHE A 231 -5.02 -3.22 -18.98
N GLY A 232 -5.95 -3.16 -18.03
CA GLY A 232 -6.22 -4.27 -17.11
C GLY A 232 -6.77 -5.53 -17.79
N ASP A 233 -7.65 -5.37 -18.78
CA ASP A 233 -8.18 -6.51 -19.56
C ASP A 233 -7.07 -7.23 -20.32
N TRP A 234 -6.18 -6.47 -20.98
CA TRP A 234 -5.02 -7.03 -21.66
C TRP A 234 -4.08 -7.73 -20.69
N ALA A 235 -3.77 -7.09 -19.55
CA ALA A 235 -2.91 -7.64 -18.53
C ALA A 235 -3.44 -8.97 -17.99
N TYR A 236 -4.75 -9.06 -17.74
CA TYR A 236 -5.39 -10.28 -17.28
C TYR A 236 -5.32 -11.40 -18.32
N GLN A 237 -5.71 -11.13 -19.58
CA GLN A 237 -5.71 -12.12 -20.66
C GLN A 237 -4.31 -12.68 -20.96
N ASN A 238 -3.26 -11.90 -20.66
CA ASN A 238 -1.87 -12.28 -20.89
C ASN A 238 -1.16 -12.77 -19.61
N GLY A 239 -1.89 -12.98 -18.50
CA GLY A 239 -1.32 -13.51 -17.26
C GLY A 239 -0.26 -12.59 -16.62
N ARG A 240 -0.40 -11.28 -16.76
CA ARG A 240 0.57 -10.28 -16.30
C ARG A 240 0.39 -9.84 -14.84
N ILE A 241 -0.67 -10.28 -14.18
CA ILE A 241 -0.99 -9.94 -12.79
C ILE A 241 -0.32 -10.96 -11.86
N ILE A 242 0.66 -10.53 -11.06
CA ILE A 242 1.42 -11.37 -10.13
C ILE A 242 1.31 -10.84 -8.69
N ASN A 243 1.34 -11.74 -7.71
CA ASN A 243 1.43 -11.37 -6.29
C ASN A 243 2.91 -11.24 -5.90
N ILE A 244 3.30 -10.12 -5.28
CA ILE A 244 4.72 -9.83 -4.98
C ILE A 244 5.01 -9.70 -3.49
N ILE A 245 4.00 -9.46 -2.66
CA ILE A 245 4.07 -9.44 -1.19
C ILE A 245 2.83 -10.14 -0.65
N ARG A 246 2.99 -10.94 0.39
CA ARG A 246 1.88 -11.59 1.06
C ARG A 246 2.17 -11.79 2.55
N ASN A 247 1.13 -11.60 3.35
CA ASN A 247 1.06 -11.95 4.75
C ASN A 247 -0.06 -12.99 4.97
N ASP A 248 0.31 -14.27 5.01
CA ASP A 248 -0.64 -15.38 5.15
C ASP A 248 -0.87 -15.82 6.60
N THR A 249 -0.35 -15.06 7.57
CA THR A 249 -0.50 -15.39 8.99
C THR A 249 -1.97 -15.40 9.42
N LYS A 250 -2.30 -16.26 10.39
CA LYS A 250 -3.65 -16.27 10.96
C LYS A 250 -3.93 -14.92 11.63
N ASN A 251 -5.03 -14.27 11.25
CA ASN A 251 -5.35 -12.90 11.65
C ASN A 251 -4.27 -11.91 11.20
N ALA A 252 -3.77 -12.07 9.97
CA ALA A 252 -2.79 -11.19 9.37
C ALA A 252 -3.18 -9.73 9.53
N LEU A 253 -2.16 -8.92 9.78
CA LEU A 253 -2.27 -7.47 9.70
C LEU A 253 -2.58 -7.07 8.25
N VAL A 254 -3.21 -5.92 8.10
CA VAL A 254 -3.36 -5.30 6.78
C VAL A 254 -1.97 -5.08 6.18
N VAL A 255 -1.84 -5.31 4.87
CA VAL A 255 -0.67 -4.97 4.07
C VAL A 255 -1.18 -4.18 2.87
N GLU A 256 -0.71 -2.94 2.71
CA GLU A 256 -1.27 -2.00 1.72
C GLU A 256 -0.30 -0.84 1.39
N GLY A 257 -0.72 0.10 0.54
CA GLY A 257 0.02 1.33 0.26
C GLY A 257 1.42 1.10 -0.32
N ALA A 258 1.58 0.14 -1.24
CA ALA A 258 2.89 -0.26 -1.74
C ALA A 258 3.45 0.72 -2.79
N ILE A 259 4.71 1.13 -2.61
CA ILE A 259 5.45 1.97 -3.56
C ILE A 259 6.82 1.35 -3.84
N MET A 260 7.37 1.61 -5.02
CA MET A 260 8.68 1.12 -5.43
C MET A 260 9.67 2.27 -5.66
N TYR A 261 10.86 2.12 -5.10
CA TYR A 261 11.98 3.05 -5.27
C TYR A 261 13.25 2.28 -5.64
N LYS A 262 14.03 2.79 -6.59
CA LYS A 262 15.31 2.20 -6.96
C LYS A 262 16.44 2.94 -6.26
N GLU A 263 17.28 2.18 -5.55
CA GLU A 263 18.56 2.68 -5.01
C GLU A 263 19.68 1.74 -5.46
N LYS A 264 20.60 2.29 -6.27
CA LYS A 264 21.73 1.55 -6.85
C LYS A 264 21.25 0.27 -7.55
N ASP A 265 21.70 -0.89 -7.07
CA ASP A 265 21.45 -2.20 -7.70
C ASP A 265 20.13 -2.86 -7.25
N PHE A 266 19.38 -2.23 -6.35
CA PHE A 266 18.18 -2.82 -5.75
C PHE A 266 16.92 -1.97 -5.97
N TYR A 267 15.80 -2.67 -6.11
CA TYR A 267 14.44 -2.14 -6.07
C TYR A 267 13.88 -2.39 -4.68
N TYR A 268 13.48 -1.33 -3.99
CA TYR A 268 12.91 -1.34 -2.66
C TYR A 268 11.40 -1.14 -2.78
N LEU A 269 10.65 -2.10 -2.27
CA LEU A 269 9.20 -2.00 -2.15
C LEU A 269 8.88 -1.62 -0.71
N PHE A 270 8.48 -0.37 -0.50
CA PHE A 270 7.95 0.11 0.77
C PHE A 270 6.46 -0.14 0.80
N TYR A 271 5.93 -0.56 1.93
CA TYR A 271 4.49 -0.76 2.13
C TYR A 271 4.16 -0.59 3.61
N SER A 272 2.88 -0.37 3.90
CA SER A 272 2.40 -0.22 5.27
C SER A 272 1.81 -1.54 5.78
N VAL A 273 2.03 -1.81 7.07
CA VAL A 273 1.52 -2.99 7.77
C VAL A 273 0.78 -2.57 9.04
N GLY A 274 -0.37 -3.17 9.32
CA GLY A 274 -1.15 -2.91 10.54
C GLY A 274 -2.46 -2.19 10.27
N HIS A 275 -3.15 -1.73 11.30
CA HIS A 275 -4.40 -0.99 11.14
C HIS A 275 -4.14 0.51 11.13
N CYS A 276 -4.29 1.14 9.95
CA CYS A 276 -4.52 2.57 9.88
C CYS A 276 -5.87 2.89 10.55
N CYS A 277 -6.11 4.15 10.88
CA CYS A 277 -7.49 4.65 10.97
C CYS A 277 -8.37 4.14 12.13
N ARG A 278 -7.81 3.41 13.11
CA ARG A 278 -8.54 3.10 14.35
C ARG A 278 -8.52 4.28 15.31
N THR A 279 -9.68 4.61 15.85
CA THR A 279 -9.86 5.67 16.84
C THR A 279 -10.15 5.08 18.24
N PRO A 280 -10.01 5.86 19.33
CA PRO A 280 -10.40 5.41 20.67
C PRO A 280 -11.84 4.88 20.76
N GLU A 281 -12.77 5.44 19.99
CA GLU A 281 -14.18 5.02 19.94
C GLU A 281 -14.35 3.64 19.30
N THR A 282 -13.56 3.34 18.27
CA THR A 282 -13.55 2.03 17.58
C THR A 282 -12.60 1.01 18.22
N GLY A 283 -11.83 1.45 19.22
CA GLY A 283 -10.77 0.70 19.88
C GLY A 283 -9.45 0.78 19.12
N LEU A 284 -8.45 1.45 19.72
CA LEU A 284 -7.10 1.55 19.16
C LEU A 284 -6.52 0.15 18.90
N ALA A 285 -5.68 0.06 17.87
CA ALA A 285 -4.95 -1.17 17.58
C ALA A 285 -3.99 -1.48 18.74
N SER A 286 -3.85 -2.77 19.08
CA SER A 286 -2.81 -3.21 20.02
C SER A 286 -1.43 -2.85 19.46
N ASP A 287 -0.42 -2.62 20.30
CA ASP A 287 0.90 -2.12 19.89
C ASP A 287 1.52 -2.87 18.70
N ASN A 288 1.35 -4.20 18.63
CA ASN A 288 1.86 -5.05 17.55
C ASN A 288 0.99 -5.07 16.28
N GLN A 289 -0.08 -4.29 16.24
CA GLN A 289 -1.03 -4.18 15.12
C GLN A 289 -1.18 -2.75 14.63
N VAL A 290 -0.47 -1.79 15.23
CA VAL A 290 -0.50 -0.38 14.81
C VAL A 290 0.16 -0.24 13.44
N TYR A 291 -0.40 0.63 12.61
CA TYR A 291 0.13 0.95 11.29
C TYR A 291 1.59 1.39 11.36
N HIS A 292 2.43 0.87 10.49
CA HIS A 292 3.84 1.22 10.39
C HIS A 292 4.37 0.91 8.99
N VAL A 293 5.46 1.57 8.60
CA VAL A 293 6.11 1.37 7.30
C VAL A 293 7.15 0.27 7.40
N VAL A 294 7.13 -0.65 6.44
CA VAL A 294 8.17 -1.66 6.24
C VAL A 294 8.73 -1.60 4.82
N VAL A 295 9.86 -2.26 4.60
CA VAL A 295 10.48 -2.38 3.28
C VAL A 295 11.01 -3.79 3.03
N CYS A 296 10.95 -4.20 1.77
CA CYS A 296 11.68 -5.33 1.21
C CYS A 296 12.44 -4.89 -0.04
N ARG A 297 13.51 -5.60 -0.42
CA ARG A 297 14.28 -5.30 -1.62
C ARG A 297 14.48 -6.51 -2.52
N SER A 298 14.74 -6.26 -3.80
CA SER A 298 15.02 -7.25 -4.83
C SER A 298 16.01 -6.67 -5.85
N GLU A 299 16.81 -7.53 -6.49
CA GLU A 299 17.67 -7.14 -7.63
C GLU A 299 16.85 -6.92 -8.92
N THR A 300 15.60 -7.38 -8.95
CA THR A 300 14.67 -7.14 -10.06
C THR A 300 13.37 -6.48 -9.56
N PRO A 301 12.70 -5.66 -10.38
CA PRO A 301 11.46 -4.98 -9.99
C PRO A 301 10.27 -5.94 -9.74
N LYS A 302 10.36 -7.21 -10.17
CA LYS A 302 9.31 -8.23 -9.96
C LYS A 302 9.55 -9.11 -8.74
N GLY A 303 10.63 -8.90 -8.01
CA GLY A 303 11.06 -9.78 -6.94
C GLY A 303 11.91 -10.97 -7.43
N PRO A 304 12.08 -12.01 -6.60
CA PRO A 304 11.53 -12.12 -5.24
C PRO A 304 12.08 -11.03 -4.30
N PHE A 305 11.21 -10.46 -3.47
CA PHE A 305 11.56 -9.45 -2.48
C PHE A 305 11.89 -10.10 -1.14
N TYR A 306 12.97 -9.63 -0.51
CA TYR A 306 13.42 -10.10 0.81
C TYR A 306 13.56 -8.93 1.78
N ASP A 307 13.45 -9.23 3.07
CA ASP A 307 13.77 -8.28 4.14
C ASP A 307 15.26 -8.32 4.53
N ARG A 308 15.68 -7.46 5.46
CA ARG A 308 17.08 -7.32 5.93
C ARG A 308 17.65 -8.59 6.53
N SER A 309 16.79 -9.47 7.04
CA SER A 309 17.17 -10.80 7.57
C SER A 309 17.11 -11.92 6.54
N GLY A 310 16.81 -11.61 5.28
CA GLY A 310 16.73 -12.57 4.18
C GLY A 310 15.41 -13.36 4.12
N ARG A 311 14.36 -12.94 4.85
CA ARG A 311 13.06 -13.60 4.77
C ARG A 311 12.30 -13.13 3.54
N SER A 312 11.68 -14.07 2.82
CA SER A 312 10.83 -13.77 1.67
C SER A 312 9.60 -12.97 2.11
N CYS A 313 9.34 -11.86 1.43
CA CYS A 313 8.16 -11.04 1.68
C CYS A 313 6.90 -11.56 0.98
N LEU A 314 7.03 -12.58 0.12
CA LEU A 314 5.92 -13.28 -0.50
C LEU A 314 5.58 -14.60 0.22
N GLU A 315 6.60 -15.32 0.69
CA GLU A 315 6.44 -16.72 1.15
C GLU A 315 6.71 -16.90 2.66
N ALA A 316 7.26 -15.88 3.32
CA ALA A 316 7.70 -15.99 4.71
C ALA A 316 7.37 -14.75 5.55
N ASN A 317 6.42 -13.93 5.10
CA ASN A 317 5.92 -12.76 5.82
C ASN A 317 7.07 -11.81 6.24
N GLY A 318 8.06 -11.66 5.35
CA GLY A 318 9.17 -10.73 5.52
C GLY A 318 8.73 -9.27 5.53
N GLY A 319 9.58 -8.41 6.07
CA GLY A 319 9.42 -6.96 6.09
C GLY A 319 10.37 -6.35 7.12
N THR A 320 11.16 -5.36 6.72
CA THR A 320 12.02 -4.59 7.64
C THR A 320 11.32 -3.30 8.03
N THR A 321 10.96 -3.13 9.30
CA THR A 321 10.33 -1.90 9.78
C THR A 321 11.26 -0.70 9.63
N ILE A 322 10.76 0.32 8.94
CA ILE A 322 11.48 1.59 8.68
C ILE A 322 10.98 2.69 9.61
N LEU A 323 9.68 2.76 9.85
CA LEU A 323 9.09 3.78 10.70
C LEU A 323 7.86 3.21 11.41
N ALA A 324 7.79 3.38 12.72
CA ALA A 324 6.65 2.98 13.54
C ALA A 324 6.28 4.10 14.52
N SER A 325 5.21 3.92 15.29
CA SER A 325 4.78 4.88 16.30
C SER A 325 5.88 5.15 17.34
N HIS A 326 6.06 6.42 17.70
CA HIS A 326 7.03 6.93 18.68
C HIS A 326 6.62 8.35 19.09
N GLY A 327 6.86 8.76 20.34
CA GLY A 327 6.50 10.12 20.78
C GLY A 327 5.05 10.51 20.47
N ASP A 328 4.85 11.64 19.76
CA ASP A 328 3.54 12.13 19.30
C ASP A 328 3.22 11.70 17.86
N VAL A 329 3.93 10.69 17.33
CA VAL A 329 3.67 10.06 16.04
C VAL A 329 2.99 8.72 16.26
N TYR A 330 1.72 8.61 15.86
CA TYR A 330 0.97 7.37 15.90
C TYR A 330 0.57 6.91 14.50
N ALA A 331 0.71 5.60 14.25
CA ALA A 331 0.27 4.95 13.02
C ALA A 331 0.81 5.58 11.72
N PRO A 332 2.12 5.85 11.58
CA PRO A 332 2.67 6.43 10.34
C PRO A 332 2.60 5.43 9.18
N GLY A 333 2.16 5.88 8.00
CA GLY A 333 2.11 5.05 6.79
C GLY A 333 1.49 5.76 5.58
N GLY A 334 0.98 4.98 4.62
CA GLY A 334 0.50 5.51 3.33
C GLY A 334 1.60 6.30 2.62
N GLN A 335 2.80 5.74 2.62
CA GLN A 335 4.04 6.43 2.33
C GLN A 335 4.34 6.55 0.83
N GLY A 336 5.14 7.55 0.48
CA GLY A 336 5.90 7.58 -0.77
C GLY A 336 7.36 7.95 -0.52
N VAL A 337 8.20 7.73 -1.53
CA VAL A 337 9.64 7.99 -1.47
C VAL A 337 10.05 8.76 -2.71
N MET A 338 10.82 9.82 -2.52
CA MET A 338 11.34 10.65 -3.61
C MET A 338 12.77 11.08 -3.35
N VAL A 339 13.46 11.53 -4.40
CA VAL A 339 14.70 12.28 -4.27
C VAL A 339 14.35 13.75 -4.05
N HIS A 340 14.85 14.34 -2.97
CA HIS A 340 14.68 15.76 -2.69
C HIS A 340 15.41 16.59 -3.77
N PRO A 341 14.70 17.38 -4.59
CA PRO A 341 15.26 18.02 -5.79
C PRO A 341 16.40 19.01 -5.49
N GLU A 342 16.40 19.63 -4.31
CA GLU A 342 17.40 20.65 -3.97
C GLU A 342 18.71 20.09 -3.40
N ASN A 343 18.67 18.97 -2.67
CA ASN A 343 19.83 18.45 -1.94
C ASN A 343 20.21 17.02 -2.32
N GLY A 344 19.42 16.35 -3.17
CA GLY A 344 19.68 15.02 -3.69
C GLY A 344 19.50 13.88 -2.67
N ARG A 345 19.07 14.17 -1.43
CA ARG A 345 18.81 13.12 -0.42
C ARG A 345 17.51 12.39 -0.72
N THR A 346 17.45 11.12 -0.35
CA THR A 346 16.19 10.37 -0.37
C THR A 346 15.31 10.83 0.80
N VAL A 347 14.02 11.00 0.54
CA VAL A 347 13.01 11.40 1.52
C VAL A 347 11.84 10.44 1.45
N MET A 348 11.36 10.02 2.62
CA MET A 348 10.08 9.35 2.78
C MET A 348 9.07 10.34 3.32
N TYR A 349 7.92 10.44 2.68
CA TYR A 349 6.76 11.21 3.15
C TYR A 349 5.60 10.26 3.44
N TYR A 350 4.72 10.65 4.36
CA TYR A 350 3.67 9.77 4.89
C TYR A 350 2.58 10.59 5.59
N HIS A 351 1.48 9.93 5.95
CA HIS A 351 0.54 10.48 6.92
C HIS A 351 0.76 9.85 8.30
N TYR A 352 0.39 10.56 9.36
CA TYR A 352 0.42 10.05 10.73
C TYR A 352 -0.62 10.75 11.60
N VAL A 353 -0.92 10.16 12.75
CA VAL A 353 -1.81 10.74 13.77
C VAL A 353 -0.96 11.39 14.86
N ARG A 354 -1.42 12.52 15.37
CA ARG A 354 -0.88 13.14 16.59
C ARG A 354 -1.81 12.90 17.77
N PRO A 355 -1.53 11.94 18.65
CA PRO A 355 -2.36 11.66 19.82
C PRO A 355 -2.67 12.90 20.67
N SER A 356 -1.75 13.88 20.73
CA SER A 356 -1.95 15.14 21.45
C SER A 356 -3.02 16.06 20.84
N VAL A 357 -3.39 15.86 19.57
CA VAL A 357 -4.39 16.65 18.86
C VAL A 357 -5.72 15.89 18.76
N GLY A 358 -5.70 14.68 18.20
CA GLY A 358 -6.90 13.92 17.92
C GLY A 358 -6.64 12.74 16.98
N TYR A 359 -7.61 11.84 16.89
CA TYR A 359 -7.56 10.63 16.04
C TYR A 359 -8.55 10.71 14.87
N GLY A 360 -9.27 11.82 14.70
CA GLY A 360 -10.21 11.99 13.59
C GLY A 360 -9.46 12.06 12.25
N ALA A 361 -10.09 11.66 11.15
CA ALA A 361 -9.46 11.72 9.82
C ALA A 361 -9.00 13.15 9.43
N ASN A 362 -9.69 14.17 9.93
CA ASN A 362 -9.31 15.59 9.78
C ASN A 362 -8.09 16.00 10.63
N ASP A 363 -7.67 15.16 11.57
CA ASP A 363 -6.52 15.34 12.46
C ASP A 363 -5.32 14.47 12.04
N PHE A 364 -5.35 13.87 10.85
CA PHE A 364 -4.19 13.22 10.29
C PHE A 364 -3.24 14.27 9.71
N PHE A 365 -1.95 14.10 9.95
CA PHE A 365 -0.91 15.05 9.62
C PHE A 365 0.00 14.52 8.52
N PHE A 366 0.48 15.43 7.67
CA PHE A 366 1.58 15.16 6.75
C PHE A 366 2.91 15.16 7.49
N GLY A 367 3.68 14.09 7.33
CA GLY A 367 5.05 13.97 7.84
C GLY A 367 6.02 13.62 6.71
N TYR A 368 7.28 13.99 6.89
CA TYR A 368 8.37 13.50 6.07
C TYR A 368 9.66 13.40 6.88
N ASN A 369 10.53 12.48 6.50
CA ASN A 369 11.88 12.34 7.04
C ASN A 369 12.86 11.98 5.94
N TYR A 370 14.12 12.37 6.13
CA TYR A 370 15.21 11.91 5.28
C TYR A 370 15.48 10.42 5.53
N LEU A 371 15.89 9.72 4.47
CA LEU A 371 16.41 8.37 4.55
C LEU A 371 17.91 8.38 4.31
N ASP A 372 18.65 7.77 5.22
CA ASP A 372 20.04 7.37 5.01
C ASP A 372 20.10 5.87 4.70
N TRP A 373 21.27 5.38 4.26
CA TRP A 373 21.45 4.02 3.77
C TRP A 373 22.56 3.28 4.52
N GLU A 374 22.18 2.33 5.37
CA GLU A 374 23.09 1.50 6.17
C GLU A 374 23.15 0.08 5.60
N ASP A 375 24.33 -0.34 5.14
CA ASP A 375 24.53 -1.66 4.51
C ASP A 375 23.53 -1.95 3.37
N GLY A 376 23.17 -0.88 2.64
CA GLY A 376 22.18 -0.92 1.56
C GLY A 376 20.73 -1.06 2.03
N TRP A 377 20.41 -0.68 3.27
CA TRP A 377 19.03 -0.63 3.75
C TRP A 377 18.68 0.79 4.19
N PRO A 378 17.46 1.27 3.89
CA PRO A 378 17.05 2.60 4.31
C PRO A 378 16.87 2.62 5.82
N VAL A 379 17.25 3.74 6.44
CA VAL A 379 16.98 4.06 7.84
C VAL A 379 16.49 5.50 7.91
N VAL A 380 15.54 5.78 8.81
CA VAL A 380 15.06 7.14 9.01
C VAL A 380 16.15 7.94 9.72
N ALA A 381 16.52 9.08 9.15
CA ALA A 381 17.59 9.94 9.62
C ALA A 381 17.07 11.27 10.15
N VAL A 382 17.83 11.87 11.07
CA VAL A 382 17.68 13.29 11.41
C VAL A 382 18.19 14.15 10.24
N ALA A 383 17.57 15.31 10.01
CA ALA A 383 18.01 16.26 8.98
C ALA A 383 19.48 16.68 9.08
#